data_AF-A0ABC8TV77-F1
#
_entry.id   AF-A0ABC8TV77-F1
#
_cell.length_a   1.000
_cell.length_b   1.000
_cell.length_c   1.000
_cell.angle_alpha   90.00
_cell.angle_beta   90.00
_cell.angle_gamma   90.00
#
_symmetry.space_group_name_H-M   'P 1'
#
loop_
_entity.id
_entity.type
_entity.pdbx_description
1 polymer ?
#
loop_
_entity_poly.entity_id
_entity_poly.type
_entity_poly.pdbx_seq_one_letter_code
_entity_poly.pdbx_strand_id
1 'polypeptide(L)'
;MNGKSKDLLTMNQDEEEWLEYQKVMDDVIKRSGLNKSIFYDLRGNHDNFGVPVVGGSFDFFSKYSFTGRLGRSGLVNSVTVEVSYSIEL
;
A
#
# COMPACT_ATOMS: atom_id res chain seq x y z
N MET A 1 -5.32 0.36 -15.69
CA MET A 1 -4.87 -0.67 -14.74
C MET A 1 -5.27 -2.02 -15.30
N ASN A 2 -4.33 -2.76 -15.90
CA ASN A 2 -4.58 -4.12 -16.38
C ASN A 2 -3.86 -5.10 -15.44
N GLY A 3 -4.50 -5.44 -14.33
CA GLY A 3 -4.01 -6.45 -13.37
C GLY A 3 -4.22 -7.89 -13.83
N LYS A 4 -4.18 -8.15 -15.14
CA LYS A 4 -4.30 -9.51 -15.70
C LYS A 4 -3.21 -9.74 -16.74
N SER A 5 -2.31 -10.66 -16.41
CA SER A 5 -1.41 -11.30 -17.37
C SER A 5 -2.22 -11.96 -18.48
N LYS A 6 -1.62 -12.06 -19.69
CA LYS A 6 -2.17 -12.83 -20.82
C LYS A 6 -2.44 -14.30 -20.45
N ASP A 7 -1.74 -14.80 -19.44
CA ASP A 7 -2.02 -16.08 -18.82
C ASP A 7 -2.89 -15.83 -17.57
N LEU A 8 -4.20 -16.02 -17.75
CA LEU A 8 -5.31 -15.81 -16.81
C LEU A 8 -5.21 -16.57 -15.45
N LEU A 9 -4.03 -17.10 -15.09
CA LEU A 9 -3.80 -18.00 -13.98
C LEU A 9 -2.71 -17.55 -12.99
N THR A 10 -1.96 -16.48 -13.28
CA THR A 10 -0.90 -16.00 -12.36
C THR A 10 -1.02 -14.50 -12.14
N MET A 11 -1.46 -14.12 -10.94
CA MET A 11 -1.28 -12.76 -10.42
C MET A 11 0.21 -12.58 -10.14
N ASN A 12 0.94 -12.02 -11.12
CA ASN A 12 2.32 -11.63 -10.94
C ASN A 12 2.35 -10.17 -10.49
N GLN A 13 3.12 -9.89 -9.45
CA GLN A 13 3.40 -8.53 -9.04
C GLN A 13 4.33 -7.86 -10.06
N ASP A 14 4.11 -6.57 -10.31
CA ASP A 14 4.96 -5.76 -11.18
C ASP A 14 5.84 -4.84 -10.32
N GLU A 15 7.16 -5.05 -10.35
CA GLU A 15 8.10 -4.26 -9.56
C GLU A 15 8.15 -2.79 -10.00
N GLU A 16 7.93 -2.49 -11.28
CA GLU A 16 7.91 -1.09 -11.76
C GLU A 16 6.71 -0.32 -11.17
N GLU A 17 5.56 -0.98 -11.05
CA GLU A 17 4.39 -0.40 -10.40
C GLU A 17 4.66 -0.11 -8.92
N TRP A 18 5.39 -1.00 -8.23
CA TRP A 18 5.78 -0.81 -6.84
C TRP A 18 6.77 0.34 -6.63
N LEU A 19 7.74 0.50 -7.54
CA LEU A 19 8.69 1.62 -7.50
C LEU A 19 7.99 2.97 -7.69
N GLU A 20 7.06 3.05 -8.66
CA GLU A 20 6.29 4.28 -8.87
C GLU A 20 5.33 4.54 -7.69
N TYR A 21 4.68 3.50 -7.16
CA TYR A 21 3.83 3.62 -5.96
C TYR A 21 4.60 4.20 -4.78
N GLN A 22 5.78 3.65 -4.47
CA GLN A 22 6.64 4.13 -3.39
C GLN A 22 6.98 5.62 -3.59
N LYS A 23 7.40 6.00 -4.80
CA LYS A 23 7.79 7.36 -5.14
C LYS A 23 6.63 8.34 -4.96
N VAL A 24 5.43 7.99 -5.42
CA VAL A 24 4.23 8.81 -5.26
C VAL A 24 3.85 8.96 -3.78
N MET A 25 3.90 7.87 -3.00
CA MET A 25 3.60 7.92 -1.56
C MET A 25 4.59 8.80 -0.79
N ASP A 26 5.89 8.63 -1.05
CA ASP A 26 6.94 9.45 -0.41
C ASP A 26 6.76 10.94 -0.76
N ASP A 27 6.40 11.26 -2.01
CA ASP A 27 6.13 12.63 -2.45
C ASP A 27 4.86 13.23 -1.80
N VAL A 28 3.76 12.47 -1.71
CA VAL A 28 2.53 12.91 -1.03
C VAL A 28 2.80 13.20 0.45
N ILE A 29 3.49 12.29 1.15
CA ILE A 29 3.85 12.46 2.57
C ILE A 29 4.67 13.75 2.72
N LYS A 30 5.70 13.92 1.89
CA LYS A 30 6.55 15.12 1.93
C LYS A 30 5.77 16.40 1.66
N ARG A 31 4.95 16.45 0.61
CA ARG A 31 4.19 17.66 0.22
C ARG A 31 3.07 18.00 1.20
N SER A 32 2.51 17.00 1.87
CA SER A 32 1.43 17.23 2.85
C SER A 32 1.91 17.94 4.12
N GLY A 33 3.19 17.78 4.50
CA GLY A 33 3.72 18.23 5.79
C GLY A 33 3.11 17.49 7.00
N LEU A 34 2.27 16.48 6.77
CA LEU A 34 1.63 15.72 7.82
C LEU A 34 2.59 14.70 8.42
N ASN A 35 2.34 14.32 9.67
CA ASN A 35 3.15 13.31 10.33
C ASN A 35 3.02 11.97 9.58
N LYS A 36 4.15 11.45 9.10
CA LYS A 36 4.22 10.20 8.33
C LYS A 36 3.48 9.02 8.99
N SER A 37 3.37 8.98 10.33
CA SER A 37 2.66 7.91 11.05
C SER A 37 1.15 7.85 10.79
N ILE A 38 0.52 8.88 10.22
CA ILE A 38 -0.92 8.85 9.94
C ILE A 38 -1.27 8.22 8.58
N PHE A 39 -0.26 7.98 7.74
CA PHE A 39 -0.47 7.40 6.41
C PHE A 39 -0.54 5.88 6.51
N TYR A 40 -1.54 5.30 5.85
CA TYR A 40 -1.74 3.86 5.74
C TYR A 40 -1.93 3.50 4.27
N ASP A 41 -1.30 2.42 3.82
CA ASP A 41 -1.55 1.90 2.49
C ASP A 41 -2.92 1.21 2.49
N LEU A 42 -3.86 1.70 1.67
CA LEU A 42 -5.13 1.01 1.41
C LEU A 42 -4.97 -0.10 0.36
N ARG A 43 -3.80 -0.17 -0.28
CA ARG A 43 -3.45 -1.19 -1.26
C ARG A 43 -3.45 -2.53 -0.54
N GLY A 44 -4.46 -3.35 -0.85
CA GLY A 44 -4.76 -4.56 -0.09
C GLY A 44 -3.84 -5.74 -0.42
N ASN A 45 -4.11 -6.87 0.24
CA ASN A 45 -3.47 -8.19 0.06
C ASN A 45 -3.44 -8.70 -1.40
N HIS A 46 -4.12 -8.04 -2.35
CA HIS A 46 -4.14 -8.41 -3.77
C HIS A 46 -2.73 -8.50 -4.37
N ASP A 47 -1.80 -7.66 -3.92
CA ASP A 47 -0.39 -7.69 -4.35
C ASP A 47 0.53 -8.45 -3.40
N ASN A 48 -0.02 -9.27 -2.50
CA ASN A 48 0.74 -10.17 -1.63
C ASN A 48 0.40 -11.65 -1.88
N PHE A 49 -0.54 -11.93 -2.80
CA PHE A 49 -0.75 -13.27 -3.31
C PHE A 49 0.43 -13.68 -4.20
N GLY A 50 0.91 -14.91 -4.03
CA GLY A 50 2.06 -15.43 -4.79
C GLY A 50 3.43 -15.05 -4.23
N VAL A 51 3.52 -14.41 -3.05
CA VAL A 51 4.80 -14.23 -2.36
C VAL A 51 5.22 -15.57 -1.72
N PRO A 52 6.30 -16.21 -2.19
CA PRO A 52 6.68 -17.54 -1.71
C PRO A 52 7.20 -17.51 -0.26
N VAL A 53 7.80 -16.38 0.16
CA VAL A 53 8.40 -16.20 1.49
C VAL A 53 8.25 -14.73 1.90
N VAL A 54 7.68 -14.47 3.08
CA VAL A 54 7.64 -13.14 3.69
C VAL A 54 9.08 -12.65 3.93
N GLY A 55 9.38 -11.43 3.51
CA GLY A 55 10.74 -10.86 3.48
C GLY A 55 11.62 -11.39 2.35
N GLY A 56 11.09 -12.22 1.45
CA GLY A 56 11.79 -12.74 0.28
C GLY A 56 12.00 -11.72 -0.83
N SER A 57 12.67 -12.12 -1.91
CA SER A 57 12.95 -11.25 -3.05
C SER A 57 11.69 -10.71 -3.73
N PHE A 58 10.57 -11.43 -3.65
CA PHE A 58 9.28 -11.06 -4.24
C PHE A 58 8.29 -10.50 -3.22
N ASP A 59 8.72 -10.24 -1.98
CA ASP A 59 7.88 -9.54 -1.01
C ASP A 59 7.96 -8.02 -1.25
N PHE A 60 7.33 -7.58 -2.33
CA PHE A 60 7.30 -6.17 -2.70
C PHE A 60 6.46 -5.32 -1.76
N PHE A 61 5.47 -5.91 -1.08
CA PHE A 61 4.75 -5.24 -0.01
C PHE A 61 5.72 -4.80 1.10
N SER A 62 6.51 -5.71 1.67
CA SER A 62 7.45 -5.34 2.74
C SER A 62 8.55 -4.40 2.25
N LYS A 63 8.98 -4.53 0.99
CA LYS A 63 10.04 -3.69 0.40
C LYS A 63 9.59 -2.26 0.11
N TYR A 64 8.43 -2.08 -0.51
CA TYR A 64 8.05 -0.83 -1.15
C TYR A 64 6.84 -0.14 -0.50
N SER A 65 5.93 -0.89 0.14
CA SER A 65 4.80 -0.27 0.86
C SER A 65 5.28 0.59 2.03
N PHE A 66 4.51 1.62 2.37
CA PHE A 66 4.87 2.48 3.48
C PHE A 66 4.65 1.78 4.83
N THR A 67 3.57 1.03 4.97
CA THR A 67 3.15 0.22 6.12
C THR A 67 4.18 -0.88 6.41
N GLY A 68 4.64 -1.58 5.36
CA GLY A 68 5.71 -2.58 5.45
C GLY A 68 7.04 -1.98 5.90
N ARG A 69 7.46 -0.87 5.29
CA ARG A 69 8.70 -0.16 5.68
C ARG A 69 8.64 0.45 7.09
N LEU A 70 7.44 0.74 7.61
CA LEU A 70 7.24 1.14 9.01
C LEU A 70 7.16 -0.05 9.99
N GLY A 71 7.26 -1.29 9.50
CA GLY A 71 7.22 -2.49 10.34
C GLY A 71 5.85 -2.75 10.97
N ARG A 72 4.77 -2.25 10.36
CA ARG A 72 3.40 -2.49 10.86
C ARG A 72 2.95 -3.88 10.46
N SER A 73 3.18 -4.84 11.35
CA SER A 73 2.89 -6.27 11.17
C SER A 73 1.54 -6.72 11.75
N GLY A 74 0.71 -5.78 12.21
CA GLY A 74 -0.62 -6.09 12.72
C GLY A 74 -1.47 -6.77 11.65
N LEU A 75 -2.08 -7.91 12.00
CA LEU A 75 -2.93 -8.70 11.08
C LEU A 75 -4.17 -7.93 10.62
N VAL A 76 -4.59 -6.93 11.39
CA VAL A 76 -5.76 -6.09 11.12
C VAL A 76 -5.39 -4.64 11.42
N ASN A 77 -5.61 -3.76 10.44
CA ASN A 77 -5.64 -2.31 10.64
C ASN A 77 -7.07 -1.84 10.35
N SER A 78 -7.71 -1.17 11.31
CA SER A 78 -9.04 -0.57 11.12
C SER A 78 -8.92 0.95 10.97
N VAL A 79 -9.48 1.48 9.90
CA VAL A 79 -9.57 2.94 9.68
C VAL A 79 -11.05 3.31 9.66
N THR A 80 -11.48 4.13 10.61
CA THR A 80 -12.83 4.71 10.63
C THR A 80 -12.78 6.09 10.03
N VAL A 81 -13.62 6.35 9.03
CA VAL A 81 -13.82 7.69 8.48
C VAL A 81 -15.06 8.28 9.12
N GLU A 82 -14.88 9.30 9.95
CA GLU A 82 -16.00 10.10 10.49
C GLU A 82 -16.15 11.38 9.68
N VAL A 83 -17.39 11.70 9.30
CA VAL A 83 -17.72 12.93 8.58
C VAL A 83 -18.59 13.77 9.50
N SER A 84 -18.09 14.95 9.90
CA SER A 84 -18.89 15.95 10.63
C SER A 84 -19.47 16.96 9.65
N TYR A 85 -20.79 17.14 9.66
CA TYR A 85 -21.44 18.25 8.97
C TYR A 85 -21.59 19.42 9.95
N SER A 86 -20.97 20.55 9.64
CA SER A 86 -21.32 21.81 10.28
C SER A 86 -22.51 22.41 9.54
N ILE A 87 -23.65 22.52 10.21
CA ILE A 87 -24.76 23.33 9.73
C ILE A 87 -24.53 24.71 10.33
N GLU A 88 -24.12 25.69 9.52
CA GLU A 88 -24.20 27.09 9.94
C GLU A 88 -25.69 27.49 9.99
N LEU A 89 -26.14 27.96 11.15
CA LEU A 89 -27.47 28.53 11.39
C LEU A 89 -27.44 30.05 11.17
#